data_AF-A0A3S2VDI8-F1
#
_entry.id   AF-A0A3S2VDI8-F1
#
_cell.length_a   1.000
_cell.length_b   1.000
_cell.length_c   1.000
_cell.angle_alpha   90.00
_cell.angle_beta   90.00
_cell.angle_gamma   90.00
#
_symmetry.space_group_name_H-M   'P 1'
#
loop_
_entity.id
_entity.type
_entity.pdbx_description
1 polymer ?
#
loop_
_entity_poly.entity_id
_entity_poly.type
_entity_poly.pdbx_seq_one_letter_code
_entity_poly.pdbx_strand_id
1 'polypeptide(L)'
;MIQDAEMPLRKVKSELDKTMADIDFMKISDLLYGRKGDGEIQTLVEWNLFGKPINNFACDFGLRNSDALKFSEECLKLYSGAFFGSEIQANRPFNVRCQLGQYYSWGVRSSLRLSDYNHDLLLVLDKTQSDIQRFIGEKAGSVSTIEEYCDLLIGNPDWMPWDWSHGAARAAEYVFVASKIGISPSDMRGNLAQYENVNIKSGLNRSVNVHEYLEKVIRHLEISRGVAK
;
A
#
# COMPACT_ATOMS: atom_id res chain seq x y z
N MET A 1 -19.75 33.93 -20.07
CA MET A 1 -18.32 33.60 -20.21
C MET A 1 -17.78 33.39 -18.81
N ILE A 2 -17.71 32.14 -18.36
CA ILE A 2 -17.03 31.82 -17.10
C ILE A 2 -15.59 31.55 -17.50
N GLN A 3 -14.68 32.43 -17.09
CA GLN A 3 -13.25 32.14 -17.17
C GLN A 3 -13.02 30.96 -16.23
N ASP A 4 -12.73 29.79 -16.80
CA ASP A 4 -12.22 28.62 -16.07
C ASP A 4 -10.90 29.02 -15.43
N ALA A 5 -10.98 29.57 -14.21
CA ALA A 5 -9.81 29.80 -13.39
C ALA A 5 -9.28 28.41 -13.00
N GLU A 6 -8.32 27.91 -13.77
CA GLU A 6 -7.58 26.70 -13.42
C GLU A 6 -7.10 26.83 -11.98
N MET A 7 -7.54 25.91 -11.11
CA MET A 7 -7.10 25.92 -9.73
C MET A 7 -5.61 25.56 -9.69
N PRO A 8 -4.72 26.44 -9.20
CA PRO A 8 -3.30 26.16 -9.23
C PRO A 8 -3.01 24.90 -8.40
N LEU A 9 -2.20 23.98 -8.92
CA LEU A 9 -1.79 22.76 -8.21
C LEU A 9 -1.28 23.06 -6.79
N ARG A 10 -0.61 24.21 -6.61
CA ARG A 10 -0.14 24.69 -5.30
C ARG A 10 -1.28 24.91 -4.31
N LYS A 11 -2.42 25.45 -4.76
CA LYS A 11 -3.61 25.66 -3.92
C LYS A 11 -4.20 24.30 -3.52
N VAL A 12 -4.37 23.39 -4.48
CA VAL A 12 -4.89 22.04 -4.23
C VAL A 12 -4.04 21.31 -3.18
N LYS A 13 -2.71 21.27 -3.38
CA LYS A 13 -1.78 20.65 -2.44
C LYS A 13 -1.82 21.30 -1.04
N SER A 14 -1.96 22.62 -0.98
CA SER A 14 -2.02 23.33 0.31
C SER A 14 -3.28 23.02 1.11
N GLU A 15 -4.43 22.89 0.45
CA GLU A 15 -5.67 22.52 1.16
C GLU A 15 -5.64 21.03 1.55
N LEU A 16 -5.13 20.17 0.68
CA LEU A 16 -4.94 18.75 0.97
C LEU A 16 -4.00 18.55 2.18
N ASP A 17 -2.90 19.30 2.27
CA ASP A 17 -2.00 19.27 3.44
C ASP A 17 -2.74 19.62 4.75
N LYS A 18 -3.69 20.57 4.72
CA LYS A 18 -4.51 20.94 5.90
C LYS A 18 -5.52 19.86 6.24
N THR A 19 -6.29 19.39 5.25
CA THR A 19 -7.30 18.33 5.43
C THR A 19 -6.68 17.06 6.02
N MET A 20 -5.50 16.66 5.54
CA MET A 20 -4.81 15.49 6.11
C MET A 20 -4.33 15.76 7.54
N ALA A 21 -3.85 16.98 7.85
CA ALA A 21 -3.45 17.35 9.21
C ALA A 21 -4.63 17.31 10.19
N ASP A 22 -5.84 17.69 9.76
CA ASP A 22 -7.06 17.67 10.57
C ASP A 22 -7.51 16.25 10.97
N ILE A 23 -6.96 15.22 10.35
CA ILE A 23 -7.20 13.80 10.67
C ILE A 23 -5.96 13.08 11.18
N ASP A 24 -5.03 13.82 11.76
CA ASP A 24 -3.78 13.33 12.37
C ASP A 24 -2.79 12.71 11.38
N PHE A 25 -2.86 13.04 10.09
CA PHE A 25 -1.84 12.65 9.12
C PHE A 25 -0.79 13.75 8.95
N MET A 26 0.46 13.35 8.79
CA MET A 26 1.59 14.22 8.47
C MET A 26 2.14 13.90 7.08
N LYS A 27 2.56 14.94 6.38
CA LYS A 27 3.18 14.80 5.06
C LYS A 27 4.54 14.12 5.18
N ILE A 28 4.74 13.07 4.40
CA ILE A 28 6.02 12.35 4.28
C ILE A 28 6.76 12.81 3.02
N SER A 29 6.05 12.87 1.90
CA SER A 29 6.56 13.36 0.62
C SER A 29 5.42 13.99 -0.20
N ASP A 30 5.67 14.29 -1.48
CA ASP A 30 4.63 14.87 -2.32
C ASP A 30 3.45 13.89 -2.46
N LEU A 31 2.25 14.33 -2.06
CA LEU A 31 1.01 13.55 -2.09
C LEU A 31 0.98 12.29 -1.20
N LEU A 32 2.01 12.04 -0.38
CA LEU A 32 2.06 10.92 0.56
C LEU A 32 2.03 11.41 2.00
N TYR A 33 1.14 10.80 2.78
CA TYR A 33 0.90 11.14 4.18
C TYR A 33 0.94 9.89 5.05
N GLY A 34 1.43 10.02 6.28
CA GLY A 34 1.38 8.96 7.28
C GLY A 34 0.70 9.44 8.56
N ARG A 35 -0.04 8.56 9.22
CA ARG A 35 -0.72 8.88 10.46
C ARG A 35 0.28 9.07 11.60
N LYS A 36 0.09 10.10 12.42
CA LYS A 36 0.90 10.39 13.61
C LYS A 36 0.60 9.39 14.71
N GLY A 37 1.64 9.00 15.45
CA GLY A 37 1.52 8.14 16.62
C GLY A 37 1.38 6.65 16.31
N ASP A 38 1.41 6.27 15.03
CA ASP A 38 1.49 4.87 14.63
C ASP A 38 2.80 4.23 15.12
N GLY A 39 2.71 2.97 15.54
CA GLY A 39 3.82 2.19 16.05
C GLY A 39 4.59 1.48 14.93
N GLU A 40 4.80 0.18 15.11
CA GLU A 40 5.52 -0.65 14.13
C GLU A 40 4.76 -0.79 12.79
N ILE A 41 3.42 -0.68 12.85
CA ILE A 41 2.53 -0.70 11.68
C ILE A 41 2.08 0.73 11.40
N GLN A 42 2.41 1.22 10.22
CA GLN A 42 2.16 2.57 9.76
C GLN A 42 1.00 2.61 8.79
N THR A 43 0.10 3.56 9.03
CA THR A 43 -1.04 3.91 8.20
C THR A 43 -0.63 5.02 7.25
N LEU A 44 -0.83 4.78 5.96
CA LEU A 44 -0.37 5.66 4.90
C LEU A 44 -1.51 5.98 3.93
N VAL A 45 -1.48 7.19 3.39
CA VAL A 45 -2.42 7.68 2.37
C VAL A 45 -1.62 8.31 1.25
N GLU A 46 -1.75 7.77 0.04
CA GLU A 46 -1.14 8.29 -1.18
C GLU A 46 -2.21 8.83 -2.12
N TRP A 47 -2.06 10.08 -2.53
CA TRP A 47 -2.98 10.77 -3.42
C TRP A 47 -2.54 10.70 -4.87
N ASN A 48 -3.50 10.45 -5.76
CA ASN A 48 -3.32 10.51 -7.20
C ASN A 48 -4.25 11.58 -7.78
N LEU A 49 -3.66 12.70 -8.19
CA LEU A 49 -4.36 13.85 -8.76
C LEU A 49 -4.16 13.89 -10.28
N PHE A 50 -5.25 13.91 -11.04
CA PHE A 50 -5.16 13.86 -12.51
C PHE A 50 -6.27 14.64 -13.24
N GLY A 51 -6.06 14.84 -14.54
CA GLY A 51 -6.83 15.76 -15.39
C GLY A 51 -6.08 17.06 -15.64
N LYS A 52 -6.38 17.73 -16.77
CA LYS A 52 -5.85 19.06 -17.11
C LYS A 52 -7.02 19.99 -17.46
N PRO A 53 -7.35 20.99 -16.62
CA PRO A 53 -6.82 21.22 -15.27
C PRO A 53 -7.14 20.07 -14.31
N ILE A 54 -6.51 20.05 -13.12
CA ILE A 54 -6.75 18.99 -12.11
C ILE A 54 -8.23 18.93 -11.80
N ASN A 55 -8.83 17.76 -12.01
CA ASN A 55 -10.26 17.59 -11.87
C ASN A 55 -10.63 16.27 -11.19
N ASN A 56 -9.69 15.36 -10.95
CA ASN A 56 -9.97 14.06 -10.37
C ASN A 56 -9.04 13.78 -9.20
N PHE A 57 -9.62 13.25 -8.14
CA PHE A 57 -9.00 12.96 -6.85
C PHE A 57 -9.19 11.48 -6.56
N ALA A 58 -8.11 10.72 -6.63
CA ALA A 58 -8.05 9.33 -6.19
C ALA A 58 -7.08 9.20 -5.02
N CYS A 59 -7.28 8.15 -4.21
CA CYS A 59 -6.52 7.93 -2.99
C CYS A 59 -6.34 6.42 -2.78
N ASP A 60 -5.09 6.02 -2.58
CA ASP A 60 -4.72 4.70 -2.10
C ASP A 60 -4.43 4.79 -0.59
N PHE A 61 -5.04 3.90 0.18
CA PHE A 61 -4.78 3.73 1.60
C PHE A 61 -3.92 2.49 1.80
N GLY A 62 -2.88 2.58 2.62
CA GLY A 62 -1.92 1.51 2.84
C GLY A 62 -1.60 1.27 4.30
N LEU A 63 -1.22 0.02 4.59
CA LEU A 63 -0.59 -0.37 5.85
C LEU A 63 0.83 -0.84 5.55
N ARG A 64 1.77 -0.52 6.44
CA ARG A 64 3.18 -0.84 6.24
C ARG A 64 3.88 -1.18 7.55
N ASN A 65 4.65 -2.26 7.54
CA ASN A 65 5.82 -2.41 8.41
C ASN A 65 7.08 -2.01 7.62
N SER A 66 7.82 -1.01 8.10
CA SER A 66 8.93 -0.42 7.32
C SER A 66 10.07 -1.42 7.06
N ASP A 67 10.40 -2.25 8.05
CA ASP A 67 11.44 -3.27 7.90
C ASP A 67 11.01 -4.39 6.95
N ALA A 68 9.75 -4.81 7.04
CA ALA A 68 9.19 -5.82 6.14
C ALA A 68 9.19 -5.34 4.69
N LEU A 69 8.78 -4.09 4.45
CA LEU A 69 8.81 -3.51 3.11
C LEU A 69 10.24 -3.49 2.56
N LYS A 70 11.20 -2.99 3.35
CA LYS A 70 12.62 -2.96 2.95
C LYS A 70 13.17 -4.36 2.63
N PHE A 71 12.86 -5.34 3.48
CA PHE A 71 13.24 -6.75 3.25
C PHE A 71 12.63 -7.28 1.96
N SER A 72 11.36 -6.97 1.68
CA SER A 72 10.68 -7.39 0.46
C SER A 72 11.32 -6.79 -0.80
N GLU A 73 11.69 -5.51 -0.76
CA GLU A 73 12.37 -4.83 -1.86
C GLU A 73 13.74 -5.44 -2.14
N GLU A 74 14.49 -5.78 -1.10
CA GLU A 74 15.76 -6.47 -1.21
C GLU A 74 15.59 -7.86 -1.84
N CYS A 75 14.65 -8.65 -1.34
CA CYS A 75 14.34 -9.98 -1.87
C CYS A 75 13.90 -9.93 -3.35
N LEU A 76 13.11 -8.94 -3.73
CA LEU A 76 12.74 -8.75 -5.13
C LEU A 76 13.96 -8.43 -5.98
N LYS A 77 14.78 -7.44 -5.58
CA LYS A 77 16.00 -7.07 -6.32
C LYS A 77 16.93 -8.27 -6.54
N LEU A 78 17.05 -9.15 -5.56
CA LEU A 78 17.95 -10.30 -5.62
C LEU A 78 17.36 -11.51 -6.36
N TYR A 79 16.05 -11.75 -6.23
CA TYR A 79 15.45 -13.05 -6.55
C TYR A 79 14.29 -13.00 -7.57
N SER A 80 13.80 -11.83 -7.98
CA SER A 80 12.67 -11.74 -8.93
C SER A 80 13.05 -11.95 -10.40
N GLY A 81 14.35 -12.02 -10.72
CA GLY A 81 14.90 -12.24 -12.06
C GLY A 81 15.15 -10.97 -12.87
N ALA A 82 15.95 -11.11 -13.95
CA ALA A 82 16.64 -10.03 -14.66
C ALA A 82 15.78 -9.03 -15.47
N PHE A 83 14.44 -9.05 -15.34
CA PHE A 83 13.55 -8.25 -16.21
C PHE A 83 12.34 -7.62 -15.52
N PHE A 84 12.22 -7.77 -14.19
CA PHE A 84 11.25 -6.97 -13.46
C PHE A 84 11.96 -5.69 -13.01
N GLY A 85 11.52 -4.56 -13.59
CA GLY A 85 12.10 -3.25 -13.39
C GLY A 85 12.28 -2.96 -11.90
N SER A 86 13.53 -3.10 -11.44
CA SER A 86 14.02 -2.67 -10.14
C SER A 86 13.66 -1.21 -9.84
N GLU A 87 13.33 -0.42 -10.87
CA GLU A 87 12.90 0.98 -10.77
C GLU A 87 11.39 1.18 -10.53
N ILE A 88 10.51 0.28 -11.00
CA ILE A 88 9.05 0.51 -10.95
C ILE A 88 8.44 0.17 -9.59
N GLN A 89 9.09 -0.71 -8.81
CA GLN A 89 8.55 -1.18 -7.53
C GLN A 89 9.36 -0.77 -6.31
N ALA A 90 10.65 -0.45 -6.46
CA ALA A 90 11.52 -0.07 -5.34
C ALA A 90 11.18 1.29 -4.69
N ASN A 91 10.06 1.90 -5.05
CA ASN A 91 9.62 3.20 -4.55
C ASN A 91 8.13 3.22 -4.16
N ARG A 92 7.44 2.07 -4.09
CA ARG A 92 6.05 2.10 -3.61
C ARG A 92 6.06 2.38 -2.10
N PRO A 93 5.29 3.36 -1.62
CA PRO A 93 5.29 3.71 -0.20
C PRO A 93 4.75 2.58 0.68
N PHE A 94 3.94 1.69 0.12
CA PHE A 94 3.38 0.49 0.73
C PHE A 94 2.90 -0.48 -0.37
N ASN A 95 2.80 -1.76 -0.04
CA ASN A 95 2.42 -2.82 -0.98
C ASN A 95 1.00 -3.37 -0.73
N VAL A 96 0.60 -3.49 0.54
CA VAL A 96 -0.78 -3.81 0.90
C VAL A 96 -1.59 -2.53 0.86
N ARG A 97 -2.56 -2.46 -0.06
CA ARG A 97 -3.30 -1.23 -0.34
C ARG A 97 -4.77 -1.45 -0.65
N CYS A 98 -5.58 -0.49 -0.24
CA CYS A 98 -6.98 -0.35 -0.62
C CYS A 98 -7.12 0.90 -1.49
N GLN A 99 -7.73 0.76 -2.67
CA GLN A 99 -8.12 1.92 -3.48
C GLN A 99 -9.44 2.47 -2.92
N LEU A 100 -9.39 3.55 -2.13
CA LEU A 100 -10.57 4.03 -1.39
C LEU A 100 -11.73 4.37 -2.31
N GLY A 101 -11.45 4.94 -3.48
CA GLY A 101 -12.50 5.26 -4.43
C GLY A 101 -13.17 4.05 -5.07
N GLN A 102 -12.51 2.90 -5.12
CA GLN A 102 -13.16 1.64 -5.50
C GLN A 102 -14.00 1.12 -4.34
N TYR A 103 -13.45 1.13 -3.13
CA TYR A 103 -14.11 0.63 -1.94
C TYR A 103 -15.40 1.40 -1.62
N TYR A 104 -15.37 2.73 -1.71
CA TYR A 104 -16.52 3.61 -1.45
C TYR A 104 -17.26 4.05 -2.72
N SER A 105 -16.99 3.43 -3.87
CA SER A 105 -17.69 3.70 -5.12
C SER A 105 -17.74 5.19 -5.51
N TRP A 106 -16.59 5.88 -5.46
CA TRP A 106 -16.44 7.31 -5.77
C TRP A 106 -16.81 7.70 -7.21
N GLY A 107 -17.02 6.71 -8.08
CA GLY A 107 -17.52 6.90 -9.43
C GLY A 107 -16.51 6.46 -10.49
N VAL A 108 -16.48 7.18 -11.60
CA VAL A 108 -15.67 6.82 -12.76
C VAL A 108 -14.18 6.80 -12.38
N ARG A 109 -13.50 5.71 -12.77
CA ARG A 109 -12.07 5.47 -12.47
C ARG A 109 -11.74 5.53 -10.97
N SER A 110 -12.72 5.23 -10.10
CA SER A 110 -12.50 5.18 -8.65
C SER A 110 -11.97 6.51 -8.09
N SER A 111 -12.49 7.63 -8.60
CA SER A 111 -12.05 8.98 -8.23
C SER A 111 -13.23 9.92 -8.03
N LEU A 112 -13.09 10.87 -7.11
CA LEU A 112 -14.01 12.00 -7.00
C LEU A 112 -13.63 13.05 -8.04
N ARG A 113 -14.62 13.53 -8.79
CA ARG A 113 -14.40 14.48 -9.88
C ARG A 113 -14.90 15.86 -9.47
N LEU A 114 -14.00 16.84 -9.44
CA LEU A 114 -14.25 18.20 -8.96
C LEU A 114 -15.42 18.91 -9.68
N SER A 115 -15.58 18.67 -10.98
CA SER A 115 -16.73 19.17 -11.76
C SER A 115 -18.10 18.66 -11.27
N ASP A 116 -18.12 17.49 -10.63
CA ASP A 116 -19.36 16.88 -10.09
C ASP A 116 -19.75 17.56 -8.75
N TYR A 117 -18.83 18.35 -8.19
CA TYR A 117 -18.97 19.11 -6.94
C TYR A 117 -18.99 20.63 -7.20
N ASN A 118 -19.50 21.10 -8.34
CA ASN A 118 -19.54 22.53 -8.72
C ASN A 118 -18.18 23.23 -8.65
N HIS A 119 -17.09 22.49 -8.87
CA HIS A 119 -15.72 22.97 -8.71
C HIS A 119 -15.33 23.40 -7.29
N ASP A 120 -16.06 22.95 -6.27
CA ASP A 120 -15.73 23.19 -4.87
C ASP A 120 -14.72 22.15 -4.36
N LEU A 121 -13.48 22.59 -4.18
CA LEU A 121 -12.41 21.74 -3.65
C LEU A 121 -12.70 21.27 -2.22
N LEU A 122 -13.28 22.13 -1.37
CA LEU A 122 -13.49 21.80 0.04
C LEU A 122 -14.51 20.67 0.16
N LEU A 123 -15.59 20.68 -0.64
CA LEU A 123 -16.55 19.58 -0.64
C LEU A 123 -15.94 18.24 -1.06
N VAL A 124 -15.02 18.25 -2.04
CA VAL A 124 -14.29 17.04 -2.44
C VAL A 124 -13.41 16.54 -1.29
N LEU A 125 -12.64 17.45 -0.68
CA LEU A 125 -11.72 17.12 0.41
C LEU A 125 -12.46 16.65 1.66
N ASP A 126 -13.55 17.30 2.06
CA ASP A 126 -14.40 16.88 3.19
C ASP A 126 -14.95 15.46 2.98
N LYS A 127 -15.41 15.14 1.76
CA LYS A 127 -15.89 13.79 1.43
C LYS A 127 -14.78 12.76 1.57
N THR A 128 -13.60 13.03 1.01
CA THR A 128 -12.46 12.11 1.13
C THR A 128 -11.98 11.93 2.56
N GLN A 129 -11.94 13.01 3.34
CA GLN A 129 -11.55 12.99 4.75
C GLN A 129 -12.50 12.10 5.56
N SER A 130 -13.81 12.30 5.38
CA SER A 130 -14.83 11.48 6.03
C SER A 130 -14.68 9.99 5.68
N ASP A 131 -14.37 9.67 4.43
CA ASP A 131 -14.20 8.28 4.00
C ASP A 131 -12.90 7.65 4.52
N ILE A 132 -11.81 8.41 4.61
CA ILE A 132 -10.56 7.95 5.23
C ILE A 132 -10.79 7.65 6.71
N GLN A 133 -11.42 8.56 7.46
CA GLN A 133 -11.72 8.34 8.88
C GLN A 133 -12.65 7.14 9.08
N ARG A 134 -13.69 7.03 8.25
CA ARG A 134 -14.59 5.88 8.26
C ARG A 134 -13.83 4.58 7.99
N PHE A 135 -12.93 4.57 7.01
CA PHE A 135 -12.14 3.39 6.65
C PHE A 135 -11.22 2.95 7.79
N ILE A 136 -10.60 3.92 8.47
CA ILE A 136 -9.80 3.65 9.66
C ILE A 136 -10.67 3.03 10.75
N GLY A 137 -11.86 3.59 11.03
CA GLY A 137 -12.76 3.06 12.05
C GLY A 137 -13.31 1.66 11.74
N GLU A 138 -13.61 1.38 10.47
CA GLU A 138 -14.25 0.12 10.05
C GLU A 138 -13.24 -1.02 9.80
N LYS A 139 -12.02 -0.69 9.32
CA LYS A 139 -11.07 -1.68 8.79
C LYS A 139 -9.66 -1.51 9.35
N ALA A 140 -8.99 -0.41 9.00
CA ALA A 140 -7.55 -0.31 9.22
C ALA A 140 -7.17 -0.19 10.71
N GLY A 141 -8.06 0.38 11.53
CA GLY A 141 -7.83 0.56 12.97
C GLY A 141 -7.73 -0.74 13.76
N SER A 142 -8.20 -1.87 13.22
CA SER A 142 -8.02 -3.19 13.83
C SER A 142 -6.67 -3.85 13.49
N VAL A 143 -5.80 -3.18 12.72
CA VAL A 143 -4.48 -3.69 12.35
C VAL A 143 -3.43 -2.78 12.96
N SER A 144 -3.17 -3.01 14.24
CA SER A 144 -2.30 -2.17 15.08
C SER A 144 -1.08 -2.90 15.61
N THR A 145 -1.11 -4.24 15.58
CA THR A 145 -0.05 -5.13 16.05
C THR A 145 0.64 -5.86 14.90
N ILE A 146 1.81 -6.42 15.18
CA ILE A 146 2.59 -7.17 14.19
C ILE A 146 1.87 -8.49 13.82
N GLU A 147 1.16 -9.09 14.77
CA GLU A 147 0.31 -10.27 14.58
C GLU A 147 -0.86 -9.97 13.64
N GLU A 148 -1.63 -8.91 13.91
CA GLU A 148 -2.75 -8.49 13.05
C GLU A 148 -2.27 -8.13 11.63
N TYR A 149 -1.09 -7.50 11.51
CA TYR A 149 -0.50 -7.21 10.22
C TYR A 149 -0.05 -8.49 9.50
N CYS A 150 0.46 -9.48 10.23
CA CYS A 150 0.78 -10.80 9.68
C CYS A 150 -0.46 -11.49 9.10
N ASP A 151 -1.57 -11.46 9.85
CA ASP A 151 -2.85 -12.02 9.44
C ASP A 151 -3.41 -11.29 8.21
N LEU A 152 -3.28 -9.96 8.16
CA LEU A 152 -3.61 -9.18 6.97
C LEU A 152 -2.78 -9.61 5.77
N LEU A 153 -1.45 -9.74 5.94
CA LEU A 153 -0.53 -10.08 4.85
C LEU A 153 -0.86 -11.43 4.22
N ILE A 154 -1.20 -12.44 5.03
CA ILE A 154 -1.57 -13.76 4.50
C ILE A 154 -3.04 -13.85 4.08
N GLY A 155 -3.92 -13.09 4.73
CA GLY A 155 -5.34 -13.05 4.42
C GLY A 155 -5.65 -12.51 3.02
N ASN A 156 -6.90 -12.66 2.60
CA ASN A 156 -7.38 -12.10 1.32
C ASN A 156 -8.69 -11.31 1.53
N PRO A 157 -8.70 -10.28 2.39
CA PRO A 157 -9.91 -9.52 2.65
C PRO A 157 -10.36 -8.74 1.41
N ASP A 158 -11.66 -8.49 1.31
CA ASP A 158 -12.30 -7.75 0.22
C ASP A 158 -11.72 -6.34 0.00
N TRP A 159 -11.24 -5.69 1.06
CA TRP A 159 -10.67 -4.35 1.01
C TRP A 159 -9.17 -4.31 0.66
N MET A 160 -8.45 -5.43 0.80
CA MET A 160 -7.01 -5.55 0.48
C MET A 160 -6.70 -6.93 -0.12
N PRO A 161 -7.32 -7.28 -1.27
CA PRO A 161 -7.11 -8.58 -1.88
C PRO A 161 -5.69 -8.70 -2.42
N TRP A 162 -5.17 -9.92 -2.48
CA TRP A 162 -3.86 -10.23 -3.04
C TRP A 162 -3.70 -9.73 -4.49
N ASP A 163 -4.79 -9.67 -5.25
CA ASP A 163 -4.82 -9.19 -6.64
C ASP A 163 -4.44 -7.71 -6.78
N TRP A 164 -4.55 -6.91 -5.71
CA TRP A 164 -4.23 -5.47 -5.74
C TRP A 164 -2.82 -5.17 -5.23
N SER A 165 -2.16 -6.18 -4.68
CA SER A 165 -0.79 -6.13 -4.17
C SER A 165 0.20 -6.69 -5.20
N HIS A 166 1.48 -6.38 -5.01
CA HIS A 166 2.53 -7.15 -5.65
C HIS A 166 2.72 -8.46 -4.89
N GLY A 167 2.21 -9.58 -5.43
CA GLY A 167 2.15 -10.85 -4.72
C GLY A 167 3.50 -11.35 -4.20
N ALA A 168 4.57 -11.22 -4.99
CA ALA A 168 5.90 -11.60 -4.53
C ALA A 168 6.43 -10.69 -3.41
N ALA A 169 6.18 -9.38 -3.46
CA ALA A 169 6.53 -8.47 -2.36
C ALA A 169 5.76 -8.83 -1.08
N ARG A 170 4.44 -9.08 -1.22
CA ARG A 170 3.55 -9.41 -0.10
C ARG A 170 3.96 -10.71 0.57
N ALA A 171 4.36 -11.71 -0.22
CA ALA A 171 4.90 -12.96 0.30
C ALA A 171 6.22 -12.74 1.07
N ALA A 172 7.12 -11.89 0.58
CA ALA A 172 8.36 -11.58 1.29
C ALA A 172 8.12 -10.77 2.58
N GLU A 173 7.20 -9.79 2.57
CA GLU A 173 6.75 -9.11 3.78
C GLU A 173 6.16 -10.10 4.79
N TYR A 174 5.30 -11.02 4.32
CA TYR A 174 4.72 -12.07 5.17
C TYR A 174 5.81 -12.92 5.81
N VAL A 175 6.78 -13.44 5.05
CA VAL A 175 7.89 -14.23 5.60
C VAL A 175 8.64 -13.46 6.68
N PHE A 176 8.94 -12.18 6.45
CA PHE A 176 9.61 -11.34 7.43
C PHE A 176 8.79 -11.16 8.72
N VAL A 177 7.52 -10.79 8.59
CA VAL A 177 6.62 -10.53 9.72
C VAL A 177 6.29 -11.82 10.48
N ALA A 178 5.90 -12.88 9.79
CA ALA A 178 5.62 -14.20 10.33
C ALA A 178 6.78 -14.73 11.19
N SER A 179 8.01 -14.44 10.78
CA SER A 179 9.18 -14.88 11.51
C SER A 179 9.44 -14.08 12.79
N LYS A 180 8.96 -12.83 12.89
CA LYS A 180 9.03 -12.03 14.12
C LYS A 180 8.08 -12.59 15.18
N ILE A 181 6.96 -13.17 14.76
CA ILE A 181 5.95 -13.78 15.65
C ILE A 181 6.13 -15.30 15.84
N GLY A 182 7.24 -15.87 15.35
CA GLY A 182 7.63 -17.26 15.64
C GLY A 182 7.03 -18.33 14.74
N ILE A 183 6.45 -17.98 13.58
CA ILE A 183 5.99 -18.97 12.60
C ILE A 183 7.19 -19.70 11.99
N SER A 184 7.10 -21.02 11.85
CA SER A 184 8.18 -21.82 11.30
C SER A 184 8.29 -21.67 9.77
N PRO A 185 9.49 -21.85 9.17
CA PRO A 185 9.66 -21.85 7.72
C PRO A 185 8.74 -22.84 6.97
N SER A 186 8.45 -24.00 7.55
CA SER A 186 7.51 -24.97 6.96
C SER A 186 6.09 -24.43 6.93
N ASP A 187 5.64 -23.78 8.01
CA ASP A 187 4.29 -23.22 8.09
C ASP A 187 4.14 -22.02 7.17
N MET A 188 5.17 -21.17 7.06
CA MET A 188 5.18 -20.06 6.10
C MET A 188 4.92 -20.53 4.67
N ARG A 189 5.60 -21.61 4.24
CA ARG A 189 5.39 -22.22 2.93
C ARG A 189 3.98 -22.77 2.79
N GLY A 190 3.51 -23.51 3.80
CA GLY A 190 2.16 -24.08 3.81
C GLY A 190 1.07 -23.01 3.66
N ASN A 191 1.23 -21.88 4.35
CA ASN A 191 0.30 -20.76 4.31
C ASN A 191 0.30 -20.05 2.95
N LEU A 192 1.47 -19.92 2.31
CA LEU A 192 1.64 -19.26 1.01
C LEU A 192 1.25 -20.13 -0.19
N ALA A 193 1.16 -21.46 -0.02
CA ALA A 193 0.95 -22.43 -1.10
C ALA A 193 -0.25 -22.07 -2.02
N GLN A 194 -1.34 -21.57 -1.46
CA GLN A 194 -2.55 -21.20 -2.20
C GLN A 194 -2.34 -19.99 -3.14
N TYR A 195 -1.34 -19.14 -2.88
CA TYR A 195 -1.08 -17.91 -3.63
C TYR A 195 0.03 -18.07 -4.68
N GLU A 196 0.72 -19.21 -4.70
CA GLU A 196 1.93 -19.42 -5.51
C GLU A 196 1.69 -19.22 -7.01
N ASN A 197 0.69 -19.91 -7.56
CA ASN A 197 0.53 -20.05 -9.01
C ASN A 197 0.02 -18.80 -9.72
N VAL A 198 -0.71 -17.94 -8.99
CA VAL A 198 -1.35 -16.75 -9.57
C VAL A 198 -0.71 -15.49 -9.00
N ASN A 199 -0.92 -15.22 -7.71
CA ASN A 199 -0.55 -13.95 -7.12
C ASN A 199 0.96 -13.78 -7.01
N ILE A 200 1.67 -14.74 -6.41
CA ILE A 200 3.13 -14.65 -6.26
C ILE A 200 3.80 -14.71 -7.63
N LYS A 201 3.40 -15.67 -8.48
CA LYS A 201 3.95 -15.80 -9.85
C LYS A 201 3.80 -14.53 -10.67
N SER A 202 2.69 -13.80 -10.56
CA SER A 202 2.46 -12.55 -11.29
C SER A 202 3.49 -11.47 -10.99
N GLY A 203 4.10 -11.50 -9.81
CA GLY A 203 5.13 -10.57 -9.37
C GLY A 203 6.57 -11.02 -9.66
N LEU A 204 6.75 -12.12 -10.39
CA LEU A 204 8.06 -12.69 -10.70
C LEU A 204 8.28 -12.76 -12.19
N ASN A 205 9.54 -12.79 -12.61
CA ASN A 205 9.87 -13.09 -13.99
C ASN A 205 9.29 -14.46 -14.42
N ARG A 206 8.91 -14.57 -15.69
CA ARG A 206 8.41 -15.82 -16.28
C ARG A 206 9.36 -17.00 -16.06
N SER A 207 10.68 -16.78 -16.10
CA SER A 207 11.69 -17.83 -15.88
C SER A 207 11.89 -18.22 -14.41
N VAL A 208 11.44 -17.40 -13.46
CA VAL A 208 11.65 -17.66 -12.02
C VAL A 208 10.60 -18.64 -11.50
N ASN A 209 11.04 -19.73 -10.90
CA ASN A 209 10.17 -20.65 -10.20
C ASN A 209 9.73 -20.06 -8.84
N VAL A 210 8.43 -20.15 -8.52
CA VAL A 210 7.87 -19.56 -7.29
C VAL A 210 8.42 -20.24 -6.04
N HIS A 211 8.47 -21.57 -6.06
CA HIS A 211 9.00 -22.34 -4.94
C HIS A 211 10.48 -21.98 -4.68
N GLU A 212 11.30 -21.91 -5.73
CA GLU A 212 12.70 -21.48 -5.62
C GLU A 212 12.83 -20.03 -5.10
N TYR A 213 11.95 -19.13 -5.52
CA TYR A 213 11.90 -17.76 -4.98
C TYR A 213 11.61 -17.77 -3.48
N LEU A 214 10.58 -18.48 -3.02
CA LEU A 214 10.21 -18.56 -1.61
C LEU A 214 11.31 -19.19 -0.76
N GLU A 215 11.97 -20.25 -1.25
CA GLU A 215 13.15 -20.84 -0.60
C GLU A 215 14.27 -19.82 -0.41
N LYS A 216 14.57 -19.02 -1.44
CA LYS A 216 15.59 -17.97 -1.37
C LYS A 216 15.22 -16.88 -0.38
N VAL A 217 13.95 -16.45 -0.36
CA VAL A 217 13.45 -15.44 0.60
C VAL A 217 13.59 -15.92 2.04
N ILE A 218 13.13 -17.15 2.33
CA ILE A 218 13.22 -17.75 3.67
C ILE A 218 14.69 -17.89 4.10
N ARG A 219 15.54 -18.41 3.22
CA ARG A 219 16.98 -18.55 3.52
C ARG A 219 17.68 -17.20 3.71
N HIS A 220 17.31 -16.18 2.94
CA HIS A 220 17.85 -14.83 3.07
C HIS A 220 17.53 -14.26 4.47
N LEU A 221 16.30 -14.44 4.94
CA LEU A 221 15.90 -14.04 6.29
C LEU A 221 16.75 -14.72 7.39
N GLU A 222 17.01 -16.03 7.26
CA GLU A 222 17.85 -16.77 8.22
C GLU A 222 19.28 -16.21 8.28
N ILE A 223 19.86 -15.87 7.12
CA ILE A 223 21.20 -15.28 7.03
C ILE A 223 21.20 -13.88 7.66
N SER A 224 20.25 -13.02 7.29
CA SER A 224 20.16 -11.64 7.80
C SER A 224 19.95 -11.57 9.31
N ARG A 225 19.32 -12.60 9.90
CA ARG A 225 19.21 -12.76 11.37
C ARG A 225 20.46 -13.36 12.02
N GLY A 226 21.15 -14.26 11.31
CA GLY A 226 22.37 -14.92 11.81
C GLY A 226 23.60 -14.01 11.87
N VAL A 227 23.64 -12.94 11.07
CA VAL A 227 24.72 -11.92 11.08
C VAL A 227 24.53 -10.90 12.22
N ALA A 228 23.34 -10.83 12.82
CA ALA A 228 23.02 -9.90 13.91
C ALA A 228 23.27 -10.46 15.33
N LYS A 229 24.05 -11.54 15.47
CA LYS A 229 24.49 -12.10 16.76
C LYS A 229 25.92 -11.74 17.10
#